data_AF-A0A2H5ZQT3-F1
#
_entry.id   AF-A0A2H5ZQT3-F1
#
_cell.length_a   1.000
_cell.length_b   1.000
_cell.length_c   1.000
_cell.angle_alpha   90.00
_cell.angle_beta   90.00
_cell.angle_gamma   90.00
#
_symmetry.space_group_name_H-M   'P 1'
#
loop_
_entity.id
_entity.type
_entity.pdbx_description
1 polymer ?
#
loop_
_entity_poly.entity_id
_entity_poly.type
_entity_poly.pdbx_seq_one_letter_code
_entity_poly.pdbx_strand_id
1 'polypeptide(L)' 'MVKARALRELTPEELRRRLDELQQEAFQLRMQIAAGKAQNPSRLREVRRAIARLKTVLAERGIRV' A
#
# COMPACT_ATOMS: atom_id res chain seq x y z
N MET A 1 -6.54 5.77 8.93
CA MET A 1 -5.76 4.52 9.16
C MET A 1 -6.61 3.31 8.78
N VAL A 2 -6.20 2.53 7.77
CA VAL A 2 -6.85 1.25 7.45
C VAL A 2 -6.62 0.29 8.62
N LYS A 3 -7.72 -0.21 9.23
CA LYS A 3 -7.67 -1.16 10.34
C LYS A 3 -7.17 -2.51 9.84
N ALA A 4 -6.22 -3.11 10.55
CA ALA A 4 -5.61 -4.39 10.17
C ALA A 4 -6.64 -5.54 10.01
N ARG A 5 -7.76 -5.48 10.75
CA ARG A 5 -8.86 -6.44 10.61
C ARG A 5 -9.48 -6.44 9.21
N ALA A 6 -9.71 -5.27 8.62
CA ALA A 6 -10.28 -5.16 7.27
C ALA A 6 -9.34 -5.69 6.17
N LEU A 7 -8.03 -5.77 6.43
CA LEU A 7 -7.08 -6.40 5.51
C LEU A 7 -7.05 -7.93 5.67
N ARG A 8 -7.42 -8.45 6.84
CA ARG A 8 -7.48 -9.89 7.12
C ARG A 8 -8.79 -10.54 6.66
N GLU A 9 -9.80 -9.77 6.31
CA GLU A 9 -11.07 -10.26 5.76
C GLU A 9 -11.06 -10.35 4.22
N LEU A 10 -10.11 -9.70 3.55
CA LEU A 10 -10.01 -9.71 2.09
C LEU A 10 -9.41 -11.02 1.57
N THR A 11 -9.78 -11.38 0.34
CA THR A 11 -9.21 -12.52 -0.37
C THR A 11 -7.74 -12.26 -0.78
N PRO A 12 -6.93 -13.31 -1.00
CA PRO A 12 -5.57 -13.18 -1.53
C PRO A 12 -5.44 -12.33 -2.78
N GLU A 13 -6.41 -12.43 -3.69
CA GLU A 13 -6.45 -11.72 -4.96
C GLU A 13 -6.74 -10.23 -4.78
N GLU A 14 -7.68 -9.89 -3.90
CA GLU A 14 -7.96 -8.50 -3.53
C GLU A 14 -6.78 -7.84 -2.82
N LEU A 15 -6.05 -8.60 -1.99
CA LEU A 15 -4.82 -8.12 -1.36
C LEU A 15 -3.73 -7.82 -2.39
N ARG A 16 -3.58 -8.67 -3.42
CA ARG A 16 -2.65 -8.42 -4.53
C ARG A 16 -3.07 -7.21 -5.36
N ARG A 17 -4.36 -7.09 -5.73
CA ARG A 17 -4.87 -5.90 -6.44
C ARG A 17 -4.61 -4.61 -5.67
N ARG A 18 -4.93 -4.59 -4.36
CA ARG A 18 -4.65 -3.43 -3.50
C ARG A 18 -3.16 -3.12 -3.39
N LEU A 19 -2.31 -4.15 -3.38
CA LEU A 19 -0.87 -3.95 -3.37
C LEU A 19 -0.41 -3.22 -4.64
N ASP A 20 -0.90 -3.63 -5.80
CA ASP A 20 -0.57 -3.02 -7.10
C ASP A 20 -1.08 -1.58 -7.21
N GLU A 21 -2.32 -1.34 -6.78
CA GLU A 21 -2.92 0.01 -6.72
C GLU A 21 -2.09 0.96 -5.84
N LEU A 22 -1.70 0.51 -4.64
CA LEU A 22 -0.89 1.31 -3.73
C LEU A 22 0.53 1.53 -4.25
N GLN A 23 1.10 0.58 -5.00
CA GLN A 23 2.39 0.76 -5.66
C GLN A 23 2.31 1.82 -6.76
N GLN A 24 1.25 1.81 -7.57
CA GLN A 24 1.00 2.87 -8.55
C GLN A 24 0.79 4.22 -7.87
N GLU A 25 -0.02 4.30 -6.80
CA GLU A 25 -0.21 5.54 -6.04
C GLU A 25 1.13 6.05 -5.47
N ALA A 26 1.96 5.16 -4.93
CA ALA A 26 3.29 5.52 -4.43
C ALA A 26 4.21 6.06 -5.53
N PHE A 27 4.15 5.49 -6.74
CA PHE A 27 4.90 5.97 -7.89
C PHE A 27 4.42 7.36 -8.33
N GLN A 28 3.11 7.55 -8.46
CA GLN A 28 2.52 8.85 -8.79
C GLN A 28 2.87 9.92 -7.74
N LEU A 29 2.77 9.60 -6.45
CA LEU A 29 3.16 10.49 -5.37
C LEU A 29 4.66 10.84 -5.41
N ARG A 30 5.52 9.87 -5.72
CA ARG A 30 6.96 10.12 -5.92
C ARG A 30 7.22 11.07 -7.09
N MET A 31 6.52 10.88 -8.21
CA MET A 31 6.63 11.76 -9.37
C MET A 31 6.14 13.18 -9.06
N GLN A 32 5.04 13.32 -8.31
CA GLN A 32 4.54 14.62 -7.86
C GLN A 32 5.51 15.32 -6.91
N ILE A 33 6.19 14.56 -6.04
CA ILE A 33 7.21 15.08 -5.14
C ILE A 33 8.45 15.52 -5.92
N ALA A 34 8.91 14.71 -6.87
CA ALA A 34 10.03 15.05 -7.75
C ALA A 34 9.73 16.29 -8.62
N ALA A 35 8.48 16.46 -9.05
CA ALA A 35 8.01 17.64 -9.79
C ALA A 35 7.84 18.90 -8.92
N GLY A 36 8.16 18.86 -7.62
CA GLY A 36 8.10 20.01 -6.72
C GLY A 36 6.68 20.46 -6.34
N LYS A 37 5.63 19.73 -6.76
CA LYS A 37 4.22 20.01 -6.44
C LYS A 37 3.69 19.11 -5.31
N ALA A 38 4.55 18.76 -4.36
CA ALA A 38 4.23 17.84 -3.27
C ALA A 38 3.19 18.42 -2.31
N GLN A 39 1.90 18.17 -2.56
CA GLN A 39 0.84 18.67 -1.67
C GLN A 39 0.75 17.89 -0.35
N ASN A 40 1.20 16.62 -0.30
CA ASN A 40 1.05 15.78 0.89
C ASN A 40 2.16 14.72 1.08
N PRO A 41 3.34 15.10 1.61
CA PRO A 41 4.42 14.16 1.95
C PRO A 41 3.99 13.06 2.94
N SER A 42 3.05 13.39 3.84
CA SER A 42 2.47 12.46 4.81
C SER A 42 1.76 11.29 4.15
N ARG A 43 1.09 11.51 3.00
CA ARG A 43 0.38 10.49 2.23
C ARG A 43 1.33 9.41 1.72
N LEU A 44 2.52 9.79 1.24
CA LEU A 44 3.54 8.83 0.79
C LEU A 44 3.96 7.88 1.93
N ARG A 45 4.10 8.41 3.15
CA ARG A 45 4.44 7.61 4.34
C ARG A 45 3.31 6.66 4.72
N GLU A 46 2.05 7.09 4.58
CA GLU A 46 0.88 6.23 4.80
C GLU A 46 0.79 5.10 3.77
N VAL A 47 0.93 5.41 2.49
CA VAL A 47 0.90 4.43 1.39
C VAL A 47 2.02 3.39 1.58
N ARG A 48 3.24 3.83 1.90
CA ARG A 48 4.35 2.91 2.22
C ARG A 48 4.03 1.98 3.40
N ARG A 49 3.41 2.50 4.46
CA ARG A 49 3.00 1.69 5.61
C ARG A 49 1.87 0.72 5.26
N ALA A 50 0.95 1.11 4.39
CA ALA A 50 -0.12 0.25 3.90
C ALA A 50 0.44 -0.93 3.08
N ILE A 51 1.36 -0.64 2.13
CA ILE A 51 2.09 -1.66 1.36
C ILE A 51 2.79 -2.66 2.28
N ALA A 52 3.52 -2.16 3.29
CA ALA A 52 4.21 -3.03 4.24
C ALA A 52 3.24 -3.96 4.99
N ARG A 53 2.12 -3.42 5.49
CA ARG A 53 1.09 -4.21 6.19
C ARG A 53 0.45 -5.27 5.28
N LEU A 54 0.16 -4.92 4.03
CA LEU A 54 -0.36 -5.86 3.03
C LEU A 54 0.60 -7.01 2.77
N LYS A 55 1.89 -6.71 2.58
CA LYS A 55 2.93 -7.73 2.44
C LYS A 55 3.05 -8.62 3.68
N THR A 56 2.98 -8.04 4.87
CA THR A 56 2.98 -8.82 6.13
C THR A 56 1.77 -9.76 6.22
N VAL A 57 0.56 -9.29 5.91
CA VAL A 57 -0.65 -10.14 5.94
C VAL A 57 -0.58 -11.26 4.90
N LEU A 58 -0.05 -10.98 3.70
CA LEU A 58 0.17 -12.00 2.68
C LEU A 58 1.20 -13.06 3.14
N ALA A 59 2.29 -12.62 3.77
CA ALA A 59 3.28 -13.52 4.36
C ALA A 59 2.72 -14.33 5.55
N GLU A 60 1.92 -13.73 6.43
CA GLU A 60 1.20 -14.41 7.52
C GLU A 60 0.30 -15.54 6.98
N ARG A 61 -0.26 -15.37 5.78
CA ARG A 61 -1.10 -16.37 5.10
C ARG A 61 -0.30 -17.42 4.32
N GLY A 62 1.03 -17.41 4.38
CA GLY A 62 1.88 -18.33 3.62
C GLY A 62 1.94 -18.04 2.12
N ILE A 63 1.38 -16.92 1.67
CA ILE A 63 1.45 -16.49 0.28
C ILE A 63 2.77 -15.75 0.11
N ARG A 64 3.73 -16.39 -0.55
CA ARG A 64 4.99 -15.73 -0.93
C ARG A 64 4.65 -14.68 -2.00
N VAL A 65 4.98 -13.41 -1.71
CA VAL A 65 4.78 -12.24 -2.57
C VAL A 65 6.11 -11.72 -3.06
#